data_AF-A0A2V8CMS8-F1
#
_entry.id   AF-A0A2V8CMS8-F1
#
_cell.length_a   1.000
_cell.length_b   1.000
_cell.length_c   1.000
_cell.angle_alpha   90.00
_cell.angle_beta   90.00
_cell.angle_gamma   90.00
#
_symmetry.space_group_name_H-M   'P 1'
#
loop_
_entity.id
_entity.type
_entity.pdbx_description
1 polymer ?
#
loop_
_entity_poly.entity_id
_entity_poly.type
_entity_poly.pdbx_seq_one_letter_code
_entity_poly.pdbx_strand_id
1 'polypeptide(L)'
;MRTLRPRGRNTILVIHEDRSTRDRIVETLDMEGFMGIPAESAEDAMRYLQSGGEARVILLDERTDWTAFRRAQQHDARLTDIPVMAISPLQGSSTMYAPRGRVDVATLVIIVRHLCSSSGTATAVRGRP
;
A
#
# COMPACT_ATOMS: atom_id res chain seq x y z
N MET A 1 23.20 15.79 -13.56
CA MET A 1 22.91 14.39 -13.96
C MET A 1 22.04 13.77 -12.89
N ARG A 2 20.77 13.46 -13.21
CA ARG A 2 19.79 12.90 -12.27
C ARG A 2 19.97 11.38 -12.31
N THR A 3 20.57 10.80 -11.28
CA THR A 3 20.83 9.34 -11.22
C THR A 3 19.49 8.63 -11.07
N LEU A 4 18.95 8.11 -12.17
CA LEU A 4 17.83 7.18 -12.15
C LEU A 4 18.33 5.90 -11.50
N ARG A 5 18.15 5.76 -10.18
CA ARG A 5 18.27 4.46 -9.53
C ARG A 5 17.32 3.52 -10.29
N PRO A 6 17.77 2.32 -10.71
CA PRO A 6 16.87 1.32 -11.26
C PRO A 6 15.75 1.15 -10.24
N ARG A 7 14.52 1.46 -10.65
CA ARG A 7 13.36 1.46 -9.76
C ARG A 7 13.18 0.01 -9.32
N GLY A 8 13.69 -0.32 -8.13
CA GLY A 8 13.38 -1.57 -7.45
C GLY A 8 11.88 -1.78 -7.49
N ARG A 9 11.46 -3.03 -7.70
CA ARG A 9 10.04 -3.40 -7.90
C ARG A 9 9.20 -2.66 -6.87
N ASN A 10 8.19 -1.91 -7.35
CA ASN A 10 7.34 -1.11 -6.47
C ASN A 10 6.55 -2.08 -5.59
N THR A 11 7.03 -2.31 -4.38
CA THR A 11 6.48 -3.31 -3.47
C THR A 11 5.30 -2.74 -2.70
N ILE A 12 4.18 -3.44 -2.71
CA ILE A 12 2.91 -3.03 -2.13
C ILE A 12 2.49 -4.09 -1.12
N LEU A 13 2.41 -3.72 0.15
CA LEU A 13 1.95 -4.62 1.20
C LEU A 13 0.42 -4.65 1.22
N VAL A 14 -0.19 -5.83 1.15
CA VAL A 14 -1.64 -6.02 1.08
C VAL A 14 -2.11 -6.78 2.31
N ILE A 15 -2.88 -6.10 3.16
CA ILE A 15 -3.38 -6.62 4.44
C ILE A 15 -4.87 -6.91 4.27
N HIS A 16 -5.22 -8.19 4.22
CA HIS A 16 -6.61 -8.62 4.03
C HIS A 16 -6.80 -10.03 4.62
N GLU A 17 -7.84 -10.19 5.45
CA GLU A 17 -8.14 -11.45 6.15
C GLU A 17 -8.58 -12.56 5.19
N ASP A 18 -9.45 -12.24 4.23
CA ASP A 18 -9.91 -13.19 3.22
C ASP A 18 -8.80 -13.47 2.20
N ARG A 19 -8.31 -14.71 2.21
CA ARG A 19 -7.25 -15.17 1.32
C ARG A 19 -7.62 -15.03 -0.16
N SER A 20 -8.85 -15.34 -0.54
CA SER A 20 -9.27 -15.33 -1.95
C SER A 20 -9.20 -13.91 -2.53
N THR A 21 -9.62 -12.92 -1.75
CA THR A 21 -9.58 -11.50 -2.13
C THR A 21 -8.15 -10.98 -2.10
N ARG A 22 -7.37 -11.34 -1.09
CA ARG A 22 -5.94 -11.00 -0.98
C ARG A 22 -5.14 -11.47 -2.20
N ASP A 23 -5.30 -12.74 -2.56
CA ASP A 23 -4.58 -13.36 -3.68
C ASP A 23 -4.95 -12.66 -5.00
N ARG A 24 -6.23 -12.33 -5.22
CA ARG A 24 -6.69 -11.55 -6.37
C ARG A 24 -6.09 -10.15 -6.44
N ILE A 25 -5.98 -9.44 -5.31
CA ILE A 25 -5.36 -8.10 -5.26
C ILE A 25 -3.88 -8.22 -5.63
N VAL A 26 -3.18 -9.21 -5.08
CA VAL A 26 -1.76 -9.47 -5.37
C VAL A 26 -1.55 -9.81 -6.85
N GLU A 27 -2.35 -10.71 -7.42
CA GLU A 27 -2.31 -11.06 -8.85
C GLU A 27 -2.54 -9.82 -9.73
N THR A 28 -3.50 -8.98 -9.37
CA THR A 28 -3.79 -7.76 -10.14
C THR A 28 -2.64 -6.76 -10.07
N LEU A 29 -2.00 -6.61 -8.89
CA LEU A 29 -0.81 -5.77 -8.74
C LEU A 29 0.36 -6.29 -9.58
N ASP A 30 0.57 -7.60 -9.63
CA ASP A 30 1.64 -8.22 -10.42
C ASP A 30 1.43 -8.02 -11.92
N MET A 31 0.20 -8.18 -12.41
CA MET A 31 -0.16 -7.86 -13.81
C MET A 31 0.16 -6.40 -14.19
N GLU A 32 0.08 -5.48 -13.23
CA GLU A 32 0.36 -4.05 -13.41
C GLU A 32 1.85 -3.68 -13.17
N GLY A 33 2.70 -4.68 -12.92
CA GLY A 33 4.14 -4.51 -12.73
C GLY A 33 4.56 -4.10 -11.31
N PHE A 34 3.67 -4.20 -10.34
CA PHE A 34 3.97 -4.04 -8.91
C PHE A 34 4.33 -5.39 -8.28
N MET A 35 5.00 -5.38 -7.13
CA MET A 35 5.18 -6.58 -6.33
C MET A 35 4.21 -6.54 -5.15
N GLY A 36 3.14 -7.33 -5.20
CA GLY A 36 2.23 -7.49 -4.06
C GLY A 36 2.82 -8.41 -2.99
N ILE A 37 2.89 -7.96 -1.74
CA ILE A 37 3.28 -8.78 -0.58
C ILE A 37 2.01 -9.03 0.24
N PRO A 38 1.50 -10.28 0.31
CA PRO A 38 0.32 -10.59 1.10
C PRO A 38 0.64 -10.64 2.60
N ALA A 39 -0.23 -10.08 3.41
CA ALA A 39 -0.28 -10.25 4.86
C ALA A 39 -1.73 -10.57 5.28
N GLU A 40 -1.89 -11.54 6.19
CA GLU A 40 -3.20 -12.01 6.63
C GLU A 40 -3.80 -11.12 7.73
N SER A 41 -2.92 -10.43 8.46
CA SER A 41 -3.25 -9.62 9.63
C SER A 41 -2.36 -8.37 9.71
N ALA A 42 -2.78 -7.40 10.52
CA ALA A 42 -1.99 -6.21 10.79
C ALA A 42 -0.68 -6.56 11.52
N GLU A 43 -0.71 -7.58 12.37
CA GLU A 43 0.43 -8.13 13.09
C GLU A 43 1.45 -8.76 12.14
N ASP A 44 1.01 -9.57 11.18
CA ASP A 44 1.89 -10.18 10.17
C ASP A 44 2.56 -9.12 9.30
N ALA A 45 1.80 -8.12 8.88
CA ALA A 45 2.31 -6.97 8.15
C ALA A 45 3.36 -6.20 8.96
N MET A 46 3.09 -5.95 10.24
CA MET A 46 4.04 -5.24 11.10
C MET A 46 5.32 -6.05 11.31
N ARG A 47 5.20 -7.37 11.53
CA ARG A 47 6.35 -8.28 11.63
C ARG A 47 7.19 -8.28 10.36
N TYR A 48 6.56 -8.32 9.19
CA TYR A 48 7.25 -8.21 7.90
C TYR A 48 8.04 -6.89 7.79
N LEU A 49 7.39 -5.75 8.09
CA LEU A 49 8.03 -4.43 8.03
C LEU A 49 9.19 -4.29 9.01
N GLN A 50 9.01 -4.72 10.26
CA GLN A 50 10.04 -4.69 11.30
C GLN A 50 11.21 -5.63 11.01
N SER A 51 10.97 -6.73 10.28
CA SER A 51 12.03 -7.65 9.83
C SER A 51 12.89 -7.10 8.68
N GLY A 52 12.59 -5.90 8.19
CA GLY A 52 13.29 -5.25 7.07
C GLY A 52 12.61 -5.44 5.71
N GLY A 53 11.36 -5.92 5.70
CA GLY A 53 10.56 -5.98 4.49
C GLY A 53 10.33 -4.60 3.88
N GLU A 54 10.38 -4.51 2.55
CA GLU A 54 10.13 -3.26 1.84
C GLU A 54 8.64 -3.11 1.53
N ALA A 55 8.11 -1.90 1.70
CA ALA A 55 6.79 -1.50 1.22
C ALA A 55 6.81 -0.02 0.84
N ARG A 56 6.34 0.30 -0.38
CA ARG A 56 6.15 1.69 -0.83
C ARG A 56 4.76 2.21 -0.50
N VAL A 57 3.79 1.31 -0.41
CA VAL A 57 2.40 1.58 -0.03
C VAL A 57 1.88 0.36 0.72
N ILE A 58 1.03 0.60 1.71
CA ILE A 58 0.30 -0.44 2.44
C ILE A 58 -1.18 -0.29 2.10
N LEU A 59 -1.78 -1.32 1.54
CA LEU A 59 -3.21 -1.46 1.32
C LEU A 59 -3.78 -2.30 2.46
N LEU A 60 -4.79 -1.81 3.17
CA LEU A 60 -5.33 -2.49 4.35
C LEU A 60 -6.85 -2.49 4.33
N ASP A 61 -7.47 -3.65 4.58
CA ASP A 61 -8.93 -3.78 4.62
C ASP A 61 -9.56 -2.88 5.69
N GLU A 62 -10.63 -2.16 5.35
CA GLU A 62 -11.34 -1.24 6.25
C GLU A 62 -11.87 -1.89 7.54
N ARG A 63 -12.12 -3.21 7.49
CA ARG A 63 -12.60 -4.01 8.63
C ARG A 63 -11.48 -4.33 9.61
N THR A 64 -10.23 -4.22 9.17
CA THR A 64 -9.06 -4.31 10.05
C THR A 64 -8.95 -3.03 10.86
N ASP A 65 -8.56 -3.10 12.13
CA ASP A 65 -8.31 -1.91 12.97
C ASP A 65 -7.08 -1.13 12.46
N TRP A 66 -7.31 -0.36 11.41
CA TRP A 66 -6.30 0.45 10.73
C TRP A 66 -5.72 1.51 11.65
N THR A 67 -6.47 1.92 12.68
CA THR A 67 -6.01 2.93 13.63
C THR A 67 -4.97 2.37 14.58
N ALA A 68 -5.14 1.14 15.07
CA ALA A 68 -4.12 0.44 15.84
C ALA A 68 -2.86 0.18 15.00
N PHE A 69 -3.03 -0.28 13.76
CA PHE A 69 -1.92 -0.48 12.83
C PHE A 69 -1.16 0.81 12.55
N ARG A 70 -1.86 1.92 12.27
CA ARG A 70 -1.24 3.21 11.99
C ARG A 70 -0.48 3.76 13.21
N ARG A 71 -1.01 3.59 14.42
CA ARG A 71 -0.31 3.97 15.66
C ARG A 71 0.97 3.17 15.84
N ALA A 72 0.94 1.86 15.62
CA ALA A 72 2.12 1.00 15.71
C ALA A 72 3.17 1.37 14.65
N GLN A 73 2.73 1.62 13.42
CA GLN A 73 3.60 2.08 12.33
C GLN A 73 4.25 3.43 12.64
N GLN A 74 3.50 4.37 13.23
CA GLN A 74 4.00 5.70 13.56
C GLN A 74 5.04 5.71 14.70
N HIS A 75 5.03 4.69 15.55
CA HIS A 75 6.06 4.52 16.58
C HIS A 75 7.42 4.13 15.99
N ASP A 76 7.47 3.60 14.77
CA ASP A 76 8.71 3.32 14.06
C ASP A 76 8.99 4.40 13.00
N ALA A 77 10.04 5.20 13.23
CA ALA A 77 10.45 6.27 12.32
C ALA A 77 10.77 5.76 10.91
N ARG A 78 11.16 4.49 10.75
CA ARG A 78 11.45 3.89 9.44
C ARG A 78 10.17 3.58 8.65
N LEU A 79 9.05 3.41 9.35
CA LEU A 79 7.79 2.98 8.77
C LEU A 79 6.79 4.13 8.64
N THR A 80 6.94 5.21 9.41
CA THR A 80 6.01 6.36 9.45
C THR A 80 5.78 7.01 8.07
N ASP A 81 6.82 7.01 7.23
CA ASP A 81 6.79 7.62 5.88
C ASP A 81 6.05 6.75 4.86
N ILE A 82 5.75 5.49 5.18
CA ILE A 82 5.04 4.60 4.26
C ILE A 82 3.54 4.96 4.30
N PRO A 83 2.95 5.35 3.16
CA PRO A 83 1.53 5.66 3.08
C PRO A 83 0.68 4.40 3.30
N VAL A 84 -0.36 4.53 4.13
CA VAL A 84 -1.39 3.50 4.34
C VAL A 84 -2.67 3.96 3.65
N MET A 85 -3.28 3.08 2.89
CA MET A 85 -4.59 3.28 2.27
C MET A 85 -5.54 2.17 2.71
N ALA A 86 -6.70 2.58 3.22
CA ALA A 86 -7.78 1.65 3.50
C ALA A 86 -8.45 1.20 2.19
N ILE A 87 -8.72 -0.10 2.05
CA ILE A 87 -9.48 -0.69 0.96
C ILE A 87 -10.80 -1.24 1.52
N SER A 88 -11.94 -0.82 0.99
CA SER A 88 -13.23 -1.43 1.35
C SER A 88 -13.44 -2.68 0.49
N PRO A 89 -13.90 -3.81 1.07
CA PRO A 89 -14.18 -5.01 0.29
C PRO A 89 -15.23 -4.70 -0.78
N LEU A 90 -14.88 -5.02 -2.02
CA LEU A 90 -15.74 -4.87 -3.19
C LEU A 90 -16.92 -5.86 -3.06
N GLN A 91 -17.96 -5.50 -2.32
CA GLN A 91 -19.19 -6.29 -2.32
C GLN A 91 -19.77 -6.21 -3.73
N GLY A 92 -19.73 -7.32 -4.45
CA GLY A 92 -20.35 -7.49 -5.75
C GLY A 92 -21.85 -7.21 -5.64
N SER A 93 -22.24 -5.98 -5.92
CA SER A 93 -23.64 -5.57 -6.01
C SER A 93 -23.87 -5.06 -7.42
N SER A 94 -24.44 -5.94 -8.23
CA SER A 94 -25.19 -5.56 -9.42
C SER A 94 -26.37 -4.71 -8.98
N THR A 95 -26.19 -3.42 -8.71
CA THR A 95 -27.31 -2.49 -8.78
C THR A 95 -26.86 -1.05 -9.02
N MET A 96 -27.61 -0.44 -9.92
CA MET A 96 -27.68 0.96 -10.26
C MET A 96 -27.97 1.78 -8.99
N TYR A 97 -27.29 2.92 -8.81
CA TYR A 97 -27.45 3.90 -7.71
C TYR A 97 -26.67 3.68 -6.39
N ALA A 98 -25.42 4.20 -6.35
CA ALA A 98 -24.84 4.82 -5.15
C ALA A 98 -23.67 5.77 -5.52
N PRO A 99 -23.71 7.07 -5.15
CA PRO A 99 -22.57 7.97 -5.21
C PRO A 99 -21.87 8.01 -3.85
N ARG A 100 -20.94 7.07 -3.62
CA ARG A 100 -19.80 7.15 -2.69
C ARG A 100 -19.00 5.85 -2.79
N GLY A 101 -17.68 5.97 -2.98
CA GLY A 101 -16.73 4.87 -2.79
C GLY A 101 -16.67 3.81 -3.89
N ARG A 102 -16.34 4.20 -5.13
CA ARG A 102 -15.80 3.25 -6.13
C ARG A 102 -14.27 3.36 -6.09
N VAL A 103 -13.59 2.46 -5.40
CA VAL A 103 -12.15 2.27 -5.64
C VAL A 103 -12.01 0.96 -6.39
N ASP A 104 -12.16 1.06 -7.71
CA ASP A 104 -11.81 -0.02 -8.63
C ASP A 104 -10.32 -0.34 -8.50
N VAL A 105 -9.91 -1.58 -8.78
CA VAL A 105 -8.49 -1.96 -8.70
C VAL A 105 -7.66 -1.11 -9.67
N ALA A 106 -8.23 -0.72 -10.81
CA ALA A 106 -7.62 0.26 -11.72
C ALA A 106 -7.40 1.63 -11.03
N THR A 107 -8.32 2.08 -10.18
CA THR A 107 -8.16 3.29 -9.36
C THR A 107 -7.06 3.11 -8.30
N LEU A 108 -6.97 1.93 -7.66
CA LEU A 108 -5.86 1.62 -6.73
C LEU A 108 -4.53 1.72 -7.44
N VAL A 109 -4.41 1.16 -8.65
CA VAL A 109 -3.20 1.22 -9.46
C VAL A 109 -2.83 2.66 -9.79
N ILE A 110 -3.79 3.51 -10.17
CA ILE A 110 -3.55 4.93 -10.45
C ILE A 110 -3.03 5.65 -9.19
N ILE A 111 -3.65 5.42 -8.03
CA ILE A 111 -3.24 6.07 -6.78
C ILE A 111 -1.86 5.55 -6.33
N VAL A 112 -1.63 4.24 -6.38
CA VAL A 112 -0.34 3.62 -6.07
C VAL A 112 0.76 4.16 -7.00
N ARG A 113 0.48 4.29 -8.30
CA ARG A 113 1.42 4.90 -9.27
C ARG A 113 1.74 6.34 -8.91
N HIS A 114 0.74 7.12 -8.50
CA HIS A 114 0.92 8.51 -8.09
C HIS A 114 1.79 8.61 -6.84
N LEU A 115 1.50 7.81 -5.80
CA LEU A 115 2.28 7.77 -4.56
C LEU A 115 3.70 7.28 -4.78
N CYS A 116 3.89 6.24 -5.58
CA CYS A 116 5.23 5.76 -5.94
C CYS A 116 6.06 6.81 -6.71
N SER A 117 5.39 7.71 -7.44
CA SER A 117 6.02 8.79 -8.21
C SER A 117 6.33 10.03 -7.35
N SER A 118 5.53 10.32 -6.33
CA SER A 118 5.70 11.47 -5.43
C SER A 118 6.68 11.20 -4.27
N SER A 119 6.84 9.94 -3.85
CA SER A 119 7.91 9.56 -2.89
C SER A 119 9.33 9.66 -3.48
N GLY A 120 9.49 10.09 -4.74
CA GLY A 120 10.77 10.40 -5.36
C GLY A 120 11.38 11.75 -4.98
N THR A 121 10.74 12.54 -4.10
CA THR A 121 11.18 13.90 -3.73
C THR A 121 11.28 14.17 -2.23
N ALA A 122 11.33 13.15 -1.38
CA ALA A 122 11.70 13.32 0.03
C ALA A 122 13.20 13.03 0.21
N THR A 123 13.94 14.05 0.70
CA THR A 123 15.40 14.08 0.93
C THR A 123 16.26 14.59 -0.23
N ALA A 124 16.26 15.91 -0.40
CA ALA A 124 17.48 16.68 -0.64
C ALA A 124 17.28 18.15 -0.21
N VAL A 125 16.95 18.41 1.07
CA VAL A 125 17.38 19.69 1.67
C VAL A 125 18.87 19.52 1.98
N ARG A 126 19.65 19.87 0.96
CA ARG A 126 21.07 20.19 1.07
C ARG A 126 21.21 21.29 2.12
N GLY A 127 22.13 21.08 3.06
CA GLY A 127 22.65 22.17 3.85
C GLY A 127 23.28 23.25 2.98
N ARG A 128 23.24 24.49 3.49
CA ARG A 128 24.22 25.55 3.27
C ARG A 128 23.70 26.87 3.88
N PRO A 129 24.59 27.84 4.08
CA PRO A 129 25.95 27.79 4.63
C PRO A 129 26.00 28.31 6.08
#